data_AF-A0A4D5RK52-F1
#
_entry.id   AF-A0A4D5RK52-F1
#
_cell.length_a   1.000
_cell.length_b   1.000
_cell.length_c   1.000
_cell.angle_alpha   90.00
_cell.angle_beta   90.00
_cell.angle_gamma   90.00
#
_symmetry.space_group_name_H-M   'P 1'
#
loop_
_entity.id
_entity.type
_entity.pdbx_description
1 polymer ?
#
loop_
_entity_poly.entity_id
_entity_poly.type
_entity_poly.pdbx_seq_one_letter_code
_entity_poly.pdbx_strand_id
1 'polypeptide(L)'
;MAAAFWVIASLVHCIVVSAEVTPDVSSVRWNRATHSRALLQDALQRDSAPFVEADVVLVDGSAVLPRPVNENWTVSLSELLYRVSATPMNVTLKLNLKSTEVLEVAKRNLLEAHLQNLKGLWFHADILPATGGEAPVNASYYLHQFASSFPQAVVSVGWTTYPETFYTWEVVDRMTRLLLCGPHLPARVSIAARASMLPNSVAHVSWMLDVIPQASLSIWAQDNDPRVTDTLIQLRKALPWSVVYYDLSEEQRAEFERAKENVAYEPERTGHPVWDLPGVVACEQRPLAGRRSVILKEQGGSIRLPAAWKHFRARIDTSRSKTISLHMGSNSLTLNGDCFYVIARNTATAVIVSAWQCVGYHTNLTMLSASEPSATREWPIVPGPMSLRFQTPTDTAVYLVYVNE
;
A
#
# COMPACT_ATOMS: atom_id res chain seq x y z
N MET A 1 14.03 -66.54 20.73
CA MET A 1 14.18 -65.70 19.53
C MET A 1 12.92 -65.80 18.71
N ALA A 2 12.04 -64.81 18.80
CA ALA A 2 10.95 -64.56 17.86
C ALA A 2 10.51 -63.10 18.05
N ALA A 3 10.69 -62.29 17.00
CA ALA A 3 10.46 -60.86 17.00
C ALA A 3 8.97 -60.52 16.90
N ALA A 4 8.50 -59.60 17.73
CA ALA A 4 7.17 -59.03 17.64
C ALA A 4 7.14 -57.90 16.59
N PHE A 5 6.39 -58.11 15.51
CA PHE A 5 6.04 -57.09 14.54
C PHE A 5 4.98 -56.15 15.13
N TRP A 6 5.32 -54.88 15.31
CA TRP A 6 4.34 -53.81 15.47
C TRP A 6 4.15 -53.13 14.12
N VAL A 7 2.98 -53.33 13.51
CA VAL A 7 2.52 -52.54 12.36
C VAL A 7 1.99 -51.22 12.90
N ILE A 8 2.76 -50.15 12.74
CA ILE A 8 2.27 -48.79 12.99
C ILE A 8 1.44 -48.38 11.76
N ALA A 9 0.12 -48.42 11.89
CA ALA A 9 -0.79 -47.80 10.93
C ALA A 9 -0.64 -46.27 11.03
N SER A 10 0.09 -45.69 10.07
CA SER A 10 0.24 -44.26 9.95
C SER A 10 -1.06 -43.66 9.39
N LEU A 11 -1.93 -43.17 10.28
CA LEU A 11 -3.07 -42.33 9.93
C LEU A 11 -2.55 -41.00 9.38
N VAL A 12 -2.41 -40.92 8.06
CA VAL A 12 -2.26 -39.66 7.34
C VAL A 12 -3.57 -38.90 7.52
N HIS A 13 -3.62 -37.98 8.48
CA HIS A 13 -4.61 -36.92 8.47
C HIS A 13 -4.39 -36.11 7.20
N CYS A 14 -5.23 -36.35 6.19
CA CYS A 14 -5.50 -35.34 5.18
C CYS A 14 -6.09 -34.13 5.91
N ILE A 15 -5.23 -33.18 6.29
CA ILE A 15 -5.67 -31.81 6.51
C ILE A 15 -6.11 -31.35 5.13
N VAL A 16 -7.41 -31.44 4.88
CA VAL A 16 -8.05 -30.62 3.86
C VAL A 16 -7.79 -29.19 4.34
N VAL A 17 -6.76 -28.57 3.77
CA VAL A 17 -6.61 -27.12 3.84
C VAL A 17 -7.80 -26.59 3.04
N SER A 18 -8.94 -26.45 3.72
CA SER A 18 -9.97 -25.52 3.30
C SER A 18 -9.22 -24.22 3.08
N ALA A 19 -9.22 -23.70 1.85
CA ALA A 19 -8.78 -22.34 1.61
C ALA A 19 -9.52 -21.49 2.66
N GLU A 20 -8.78 -20.95 3.63
CA GLU A 20 -9.37 -20.02 4.58
C GLU A 20 -10.02 -18.93 3.73
N VAL A 21 -11.34 -18.79 3.87
CA VAL A 21 -12.05 -17.66 3.28
C VAL A 21 -11.45 -16.44 3.95
N THR A 22 -10.48 -15.81 3.30
CA THR A 22 -9.86 -14.59 3.79
C THR A 22 -10.99 -13.57 3.94
N PRO A 23 -11.28 -13.08 5.16
CA PRO A 23 -12.45 -12.24 5.39
C PRO A 23 -12.33 -10.97 4.56
N ASP A 24 -13.40 -10.63 3.83
CA ASP A 24 -13.48 -9.36 3.10
C ASP A 24 -13.70 -8.21 4.08
N VAL A 25 -12.67 -7.39 4.31
CA VAL A 25 -12.75 -6.29 5.27
C VAL A 25 -13.40 -5.04 4.69
N SER A 26 -13.90 -5.08 3.44
CA SER A 26 -14.56 -3.93 2.82
C SER A 26 -15.89 -3.55 3.48
N SER A 27 -16.53 -4.47 4.21
CA SER A 27 -17.75 -4.23 4.97
C SER A 27 -17.53 -3.47 6.28
N VAL A 28 -16.28 -3.35 6.74
CA VAL A 28 -15.93 -2.57 7.93
C VAL A 28 -16.32 -1.12 7.72
N ARG A 29 -16.96 -0.54 8.75
CA ARG A 29 -17.40 0.87 8.78
C ARG A 29 -16.81 1.55 10.00
N TRP A 30 -16.01 2.58 9.77
CA TRP A 30 -15.52 3.43 10.85
C TRP A 30 -16.62 4.42 11.23
N ASN A 31 -16.94 4.49 12.52
CA ASN A 31 -17.62 5.63 13.11
C ASN A 31 -16.60 6.79 13.14
N ARG A 32 -16.62 7.60 12.07
CA ARG A 32 -15.65 8.68 11.82
C ARG A 32 -15.87 9.85 12.76
N ALA A 33 -14.79 10.52 13.14
CA ALA A 33 -14.82 11.77 13.89
C ALA A 33 -15.72 11.69 15.14
N THR A 34 -15.58 10.61 15.92
CA THR A 34 -16.41 10.34 17.11
C THR A 34 -15.99 11.25 18.27
N HIS A 35 -16.14 12.57 18.12
CA HIS A 35 -15.55 13.58 19.01
C HIS A 35 -16.47 14.02 20.15
N SER A 36 -17.70 13.51 20.19
CA SER A 36 -18.66 13.78 21.26
C SER A 36 -19.10 12.48 21.94
N ARG A 37 -19.37 12.52 23.25
CA ARG A 37 -20.11 11.51 24.04
C ARG A 37 -21.38 11.03 23.34
N ALA A 38 -22.13 11.90 22.66
CA ALA A 38 -23.36 11.50 21.98
C ALA A 38 -23.04 10.59 20.80
N LEU A 39 -22.08 11.00 19.95
CA LEU A 39 -21.59 10.16 18.84
C LEU A 39 -20.95 8.87 19.34
N LEU A 40 -20.17 8.94 20.42
CA LEU A 40 -19.54 7.76 21.03
C LEU A 40 -20.57 6.79 21.61
N GLN A 41 -21.59 7.30 22.29
CA GLN A 41 -22.68 6.48 22.81
C GLN A 41 -23.46 5.82 21.66
N ASP A 42 -23.76 6.57 20.61
CA ASP A 42 -24.47 6.05 19.43
C ASP A 42 -23.66 4.92 18.76
N ALA A 43 -22.36 5.15 18.52
CA ALA A 43 -21.45 4.16 17.96
C ALA A 43 -21.38 2.87 18.81
N LEU A 44 -21.30 3.01 20.13
CA LEU A 44 -21.21 1.85 21.05
C LEU A 44 -22.53 1.10 21.23
N GLN A 45 -23.68 1.73 20.97
CA GLN A 45 -25.01 1.12 21.17
C GLN A 45 -25.60 0.51 19.90
N ARG A 46 -25.33 1.09 18.74
CA ARG A 46 -25.90 0.61 17.46
C ARG A 46 -25.19 -0.60 16.89
N ASP A 47 -23.87 -0.67 17.05
CA ASP A 47 -23.05 -1.70 16.44
C ASP A 47 -22.67 -2.77 17.45
N SER A 48 -22.84 -4.04 17.07
CA SER A 48 -22.45 -5.16 17.92
C SER A 48 -20.94 -5.26 18.13
N ALA A 49 -20.13 -4.84 17.14
CA ALA A 49 -18.67 -4.80 17.21
C ALA A 49 -18.14 -3.51 16.54
N PRO A 50 -18.24 -2.35 17.22
CA PRO A 50 -18.00 -1.05 16.61
C PRO A 50 -16.53 -0.84 16.25
N PHE A 51 -16.31 -0.19 15.11
CA PHE A 51 -15.04 0.40 14.73
C PHE A 51 -15.16 1.90 14.99
N VAL A 52 -14.44 2.41 15.99
CA VAL A 52 -14.49 3.81 16.43
C VAL A 52 -13.23 4.50 15.98
N GLU A 53 -13.38 5.62 15.27
CA GLU A 53 -12.30 6.53 14.92
C GLU A 53 -12.49 7.86 15.65
N ALA A 54 -11.40 8.36 16.24
CA ALA A 54 -11.42 9.63 16.95
C ALA A 54 -10.11 10.38 16.74
N ASP A 55 -10.23 11.68 16.52
CA ASP A 55 -9.09 12.59 16.46
C ASP A 55 -8.63 12.93 17.87
N VAL A 56 -7.32 13.05 18.04
CA VAL A 56 -6.72 13.44 19.32
C VAL A 56 -5.84 14.65 19.10
N VAL A 57 -6.16 15.72 19.82
CA VAL A 57 -5.43 17.00 19.84
C VAL A 57 -4.94 17.30 21.25
N LEU A 58 -3.95 18.18 21.37
CA LEU A 58 -3.49 18.70 22.64
C LEU A 58 -4.17 20.05 22.93
N VAL A 59 -4.85 20.16 24.06
CA VAL A 59 -5.46 21.42 24.55
C VAL A 59 -5.08 21.60 26.00
N ASP A 60 -4.47 22.74 26.34
CA ASP A 60 -4.03 23.08 27.70
C ASP A 60 -3.24 21.95 28.39
N GLY A 61 -2.33 21.32 27.64
CA GLY A 61 -1.49 20.21 28.12
C GLY A 61 -2.20 18.84 28.25
N SER A 62 -3.47 18.75 27.88
CA SER A 62 -4.27 17.53 27.96
C SER A 62 -4.61 16.96 26.58
N ALA A 63 -4.53 15.64 26.43
CA ALA A 63 -4.97 14.95 25.21
C ALA A 63 -6.49 14.81 25.21
N VAL A 64 -7.13 15.35 24.19
CA VAL A 64 -8.59 15.45 24.09
C VAL A 64 -9.08 15.21 22.67
N LEU A 65 -10.37 14.92 22.53
CA LEU A 65 -11.04 14.93 21.23
C LEU A 65 -11.38 16.38 20.86
N PRO A 66 -11.19 16.80 19.60
CA PRO A 66 -11.45 18.17 19.19
C PRO A 66 -12.93 18.51 19.35
N ARG A 67 -13.21 19.75 19.71
CA ARG A 67 -14.57 20.22 19.98
C ARG A 67 -15.42 20.21 18.69
N PRO A 68 -16.61 19.59 18.67
CA PRO A 68 -17.56 19.75 17.57
C PRO A 68 -17.99 21.20 17.42
N VAL A 69 -18.19 21.65 16.18
CA VAL A 69 -18.78 22.97 15.91
C VAL A 69 -20.16 22.99 16.59
N ASN A 70 -20.36 23.89 17.55
CA ASN A 70 -21.57 24.09 18.37
C ASN A 70 -21.67 23.33 19.71
N GLU A 71 -20.61 22.69 20.20
CA GLU A 71 -20.61 22.08 21.54
C GLU A 71 -19.62 22.76 22.49
N ASN A 72 -20.01 22.97 23.76
CA ASN A 72 -19.18 23.66 24.75
C ASN A 72 -18.26 22.72 25.56
N TRP A 73 -18.21 21.43 25.25
CA TRP A 73 -17.52 20.43 26.05
C TRP A 73 -16.53 19.63 25.21
N THR A 74 -15.49 19.17 25.90
CA THR A 74 -14.36 18.45 25.33
C THR A 74 -14.30 17.07 26.00
N VAL A 75 -14.17 16.00 25.21
CA VAL A 75 -13.97 14.65 25.74
C VAL A 75 -12.48 14.41 25.94
N SER A 76 -12.06 14.03 27.14
CA SER A 76 -10.65 13.65 27.36
C SER A 76 -10.35 12.29 26.72
N LEU A 77 -9.09 12.07 26.31
CA LEU A 77 -8.67 10.77 25.81
C LEU A 77 -8.88 9.66 26.86
N SER A 78 -8.60 9.94 28.15
CA SER A 78 -8.88 8.98 29.23
C SER A 78 -10.36 8.60 29.31
N GLU A 79 -11.27 9.57 29.15
CA GLU A 79 -12.71 9.29 29.15
C GLU A 79 -13.09 8.41 27.94
N LEU A 80 -12.58 8.71 26.75
CA LEU A 80 -12.80 7.86 25.57
C LEU A 80 -12.32 6.43 25.84
N LEU A 81 -11.07 6.27 26.28
CA LEU A 81 -10.43 4.98 26.54
C LEU A 81 -11.21 4.17 27.58
N TYR A 82 -11.65 4.80 28.67
CA TYR A 82 -12.50 4.16 29.68
C TYR A 82 -13.80 3.64 29.06
N ARG A 83 -14.50 4.45 28.25
CA ARG A 83 -15.77 4.06 27.64
C ARG A 83 -15.62 2.92 26.63
N VAL A 84 -14.61 2.97 25.75
CA VAL A 84 -14.43 1.93 24.73
C VAL A 84 -13.88 0.62 25.30
N SER A 85 -13.20 0.66 26.45
CA SER A 85 -12.65 -0.52 27.13
C SER A 85 -13.60 -1.11 28.19
N ALA A 86 -14.79 -0.52 28.37
CA ALA A 86 -15.78 -0.96 29.35
C ALA A 86 -16.35 -2.35 29.05
N THR A 87 -16.34 -2.77 27.78
CA THR A 87 -16.80 -4.10 27.36
C THR A 87 -15.63 -4.88 26.74
N PRO A 88 -15.18 -5.99 27.33
CA PRO A 88 -14.02 -6.73 26.82
C PRO A 88 -14.21 -7.23 25.38
N MET A 89 -13.17 -7.02 24.56
CA MET A 89 -12.99 -7.52 23.20
C MET A 89 -14.10 -7.16 22.20
N ASN A 90 -14.78 -6.02 22.41
CA ASN A 90 -15.90 -5.64 21.54
C ASN A 90 -15.56 -4.52 20.53
N VAL A 91 -14.74 -3.55 20.93
CA VAL A 91 -14.48 -2.33 20.16
C VAL A 91 -13.13 -2.40 19.45
N THR A 92 -13.10 -2.00 18.19
CA THR A 92 -11.87 -1.66 17.47
C THR A 92 -11.68 -0.14 17.48
N LEU A 93 -10.59 0.35 18.05
CA LEU A 93 -10.32 1.78 18.19
C LEU A 93 -9.21 2.23 17.23
N LYS A 94 -9.43 3.33 16.50
CA LYS A 94 -8.43 4.07 15.75
C LYS A 94 -8.30 5.48 16.32
N LEU A 95 -7.12 5.80 16.84
CA LEU A 95 -6.78 7.14 17.32
C LEU A 95 -5.99 7.88 16.24
N ASN A 96 -6.51 9.01 15.78
CA ASN A 96 -5.90 9.86 14.78
C ASN A 96 -5.18 11.03 15.47
N LEU A 97 -3.87 10.88 15.65
CA LEU A 97 -3.02 11.80 16.41
C LEU A 97 -2.63 12.98 15.52
N LYS A 98 -3.07 14.19 15.90
CA LYS A 98 -3.03 15.36 15.01
C LYS A 98 -1.74 16.16 15.06
N SER A 99 -0.87 15.95 16.03
CA SER A 99 0.37 16.73 16.17
C SER A 99 1.45 15.98 16.93
N THR A 100 2.69 16.45 16.85
CA THR A 100 3.83 15.85 17.57
C THR A 100 3.69 16.00 19.09
N GLU A 101 3.09 17.10 19.53
CA GLU A 101 2.97 17.48 20.94
C GLU A 101 2.00 16.58 21.72
N VAL A 102 1.00 15.98 21.04
CA VAL A 102 0.02 15.11 21.71
C VAL A 102 0.56 13.71 21.99
N LEU A 103 1.63 13.28 21.31
CA LEU A 103 2.06 11.87 21.29
C LEU A 103 2.43 11.34 22.68
N GLU A 104 3.20 12.10 23.47
CA GLU A 104 3.62 11.69 24.82
C GLU A 104 2.44 11.61 25.78
N VAL A 105 1.57 12.62 25.74
CA VAL A 105 0.39 12.66 26.61
C VAL A 105 -0.53 11.49 26.26
N ALA A 106 -0.81 11.30 24.97
CA ALA A 106 -1.64 10.20 24.49
C ALA A 106 -1.05 8.83 24.88
N LYS A 107 0.27 8.63 24.72
CA LYS A 107 0.94 7.40 25.15
C LYS A 107 0.76 7.13 26.64
N ARG A 108 0.88 8.13 27.52
CA ARG A 108 0.62 7.94 28.96
C ARG A 108 -0.81 7.53 29.23
N ASN A 109 -1.80 8.22 28.63
CA ASN A 109 -3.21 7.85 28.77
C ASN A 109 -3.47 6.40 28.30
N LEU A 110 -2.81 5.96 27.23
CA LEU A 110 -2.92 4.61 26.70
C LEU A 110 -2.30 3.55 27.63
N LEU A 111 -1.14 3.84 28.24
CA LEU A 111 -0.48 2.93 29.18
C LEU A 111 -1.29 2.72 30.47
N GLU A 112 -2.11 3.71 30.85
CA GLU A 112 -3.00 3.64 32.02
C GLU A 112 -4.35 2.97 31.69
N ALA A 113 -4.68 2.80 30.41
CA ALA A 113 -5.95 2.23 29.97
C ALA A 113 -5.96 0.70 29.90
N HIS A 114 -7.15 0.10 29.97
CA HIS A 114 -7.35 -1.34 29.80
C HIS A 114 -7.36 -1.74 28.32
N LEU A 115 -6.27 -1.51 27.60
CA LEU A 115 -6.17 -1.77 26.15
C LEU A 115 -6.39 -3.25 25.78
N GLN A 116 -6.13 -4.18 26.70
CA GLN A 116 -6.43 -5.61 26.53
C GLN A 116 -7.93 -5.90 26.40
N ASN A 117 -8.80 -4.96 26.76
CA ASN A 117 -10.24 -5.08 26.54
C ASN A 117 -10.68 -4.60 25.15
N LEU A 118 -9.75 -4.12 24.30
CA LEU A 118 -10.07 -3.75 22.92
C LEU A 118 -9.91 -4.96 21.99
N LYS A 119 -10.83 -5.09 21.02
CA LYS A 119 -10.72 -6.07 19.94
C LYS A 119 -9.55 -5.75 19.01
N GLY A 120 -9.31 -4.46 18.78
CA GLY A 120 -8.22 -3.97 17.95
C GLY A 120 -7.88 -2.53 18.27
N LEU A 121 -6.62 -2.16 18.07
CA LEU A 121 -6.11 -0.82 18.32
C LEU A 121 -5.26 -0.36 17.15
N TRP A 122 -5.54 0.85 16.69
CA TRP A 122 -4.87 1.50 15.59
C TRP A 122 -4.43 2.88 16.05
N PHE A 123 -3.19 3.23 15.74
CA PHE A 123 -2.71 4.60 15.85
C PHE A 123 -2.53 5.13 14.45
N HIS A 124 -3.11 6.27 14.11
CA HIS A 124 -2.99 6.88 12.81
C HIS A 124 -2.35 8.27 12.95
N ALA A 125 -1.44 8.62 12.04
CA ALA A 125 -0.89 9.95 11.91
C ALA A 125 -0.45 10.23 10.46
N ASP A 126 -0.61 11.47 10.02
CA ASP A 126 0.03 11.98 8.81
C ASP A 126 1.46 12.42 9.14
N ILE A 127 2.42 11.62 8.68
CA ILE A 127 3.83 11.75 9.11
C ILE A 127 4.78 12.19 8.00
N LEU A 128 4.31 12.26 6.75
CA LEU A 128 5.08 12.73 5.60
C LEU A 128 4.24 13.63 4.70
N PRO A 129 4.83 14.65 4.06
CA PRO A 129 4.15 15.37 3.00
C PRO A 129 4.08 14.56 1.71
N ALA A 130 2.97 14.67 1.00
CA ALA A 130 2.85 14.28 -0.40
C ALA A 130 2.64 15.55 -1.24
N THR A 131 1.38 15.93 -1.45
CA THR A 131 1.00 17.15 -2.19
C THR A 131 0.49 18.26 -1.29
N GLY A 132 0.16 17.94 -0.02
CA GLY A 132 -0.28 18.91 0.98
C GLY A 132 0.88 19.70 1.61
N GLY A 133 0.56 20.43 2.68
CA GLY A 133 1.55 21.15 3.50
C GLY A 133 2.47 20.23 4.31
N GLU A 134 3.26 20.80 5.20
CA GLU A 134 4.13 20.00 6.09
C GLU A 134 3.34 19.01 6.93
N ALA A 135 3.96 17.85 7.19
CA ALA A 135 3.36 16.84 8.06
C ALA A 135 3.30 17.35 9.51
N PRO A 136 2.13 17.29 10.17
CA PRO A 136 1.99 17.82 11.53
C PRO A 136 2.63 16.93 12.61
N VAL A 137 2.96 15.68 12.26
CA VAL A 137 3.54 14.70 13.17
C VAL A 137 4.94 14.30 12.71
N ASN A 138 5.92 14.40 13.61
CA ASN A 138 7.27 13.93 13.36
C ASN A 138 7.28 12.39 13.20
N ALA A 139 7.67 11.93 12.01
CA ALA A 139 7.70 10.52 11.63
C ALA A 139 8.51 9.63 12.59
N SER A 140 9.77 9.98 12.85
CA SER A 140 10.67 9.16 13.67
C SER A 140 10.14 9.06 15.11
N TYR A 141 9.68 10.19 15.66
CA TYR A 141 9.15 10.24 17.01
C TYR A 141 7.85 9.45 17.14
N TYR A 142 6.92 9.57 16.19
CA TYR A 142 5.70 8.76 16.17
C TYR A 142 5.98 7.26 16.13
N LEU A 143 6.86 6.81 15.22
CA LEU A 143 7.23 5.40 15.14
C LEU A 143 7.93 4.92 16.42
N HIS A 144 8.85 5.71 16.97
CA HIS A 144 9.48 5.41 18.27
C HIS A 144 8.44 5.19 19.38
N GLN A 145 7.49 6.12 19.51
CA GLN A 145 6.50 6.08 20.57
C GLN A 145 5.53 4.91 20.43
N PHE A 146 5.00 4.67 19.23
CA PHE A 146 3.85 3.76 19.05
C PHE A 146 4.22 2.39 18.49
N ALA A 147 5.17 2.29 17.56
CA ALA A 147 5.57 0.99 17.02
C ALA A 147 6.25 0.12 18.07
N SER A 148 7.12 0.73 18.90
CA SER A 148 7.89 0.02 19.92
C SER A 148 7.06 -0.31 21.17
N SER A 149 6.15 0.58 21.57
CA SER A 149 5.44 0.45 22.86
C SER A 149 4.16 -0.38 22.77
N PHE A 150 3.59 -0.54 21.58
CA PHE A 150 2.32 -1.22 21.37
C PHE A 150 2.41 -2.21 20.19
N PRO A 151 3.16 -3.31 20.31
CA PRO A 151 3.35 -4.30 19.22
C PRO A 151 2.03 -4.96 18.78
N GLN A 152 1.01 -4.94 19.62
CA GLN A 152 -0.34 -5.42 19.33
C GLN A 152 -1.23 -4.41 18.58
N ALA A 153 -0.78 -3.18 18.37
CA ALA A 153 -1.51 -2.19 17.61
C ALA A 153 -1.12 -2.22 16.12
N VAL A 154 -2.01 -1.74 15.27
CA VAL A 154 -1.70 -1.40 13.88
C VAL A 154 -1.17 0.04 13.87
N VAL A 155 0.05 0.22 13.36
CA VAL A 155 0.63 1.54 13.12
C VAL A 155 0.16 1.99 11.74
N SER A 156 -0.81 2.90 11.71
CA SER A 156 -1.30 3.49 10.48
C SER A 156 -0.59 4.80 10.17
N VAL A 157 -0.11 4.94 8.94
CA VAL A 157 0.63 6.13 8.50
C VAL A 157 0.03 6.71 7.23
N GLY A 158 -0.06 8.02 7.18
CA GLY A 158 -0.60 8.76 6.04
C GLY A 158 0.31 9.89 5.59
N TRP A 159 -0.22 10.67 4.65
CA TRP A 159 0.42 11.88 4.14
C TRP A 159 -0.54 13.05 4.22
N THR A 160 0.03 14.24 4.41
CA THR A 160 -0.69 15.47 4.08
C THR A 160 -0.85 15.57 2.56
N THR A 161 -2.09 15.79 2.12
CA THR A 161 -2.49 15.69 0.71
C THR A 161 -3.49 16.77 0.34
N TYR A 162 -3.49 17.19 -0.92
CA TYR A 162 -4.61 17.88 -1.56
C TYR A 162 -5.38 16.90 -2.46
N PRO A 163 -6.71 17.03 -2.58
CA PRO A 163 -7.50 16.21 -3.49
C PRO A 163 -7.09 16.46 -4.96
N GLU A 164 -7.51 15.57 -5.85
CA GLU A 164 -7.27 15.69 -7.31
C GLU A 164 -5.79 15.72 -7.74
N THR A 165 -4.90 15.26 -6.87
CA THR A 165 -3.48 15.06 -7.16
C THR A 165 -3.15 13.57 -7.27
N PHE A 166 -1.88 13.17 -7.14
CA PHE A 166 -1.48 11.76 -7.17
C PHE A 166 -0.20 11.54 -6.36
N TYR A 167 0.02 10.30 -5.93
CA TYR A 167 1.25 9.88 -5.25
C TYR A 167 2.33 9.62 -6.30
N THR A 168 3.49 10.25 -6.16
CA THR A 168 4.66 9.99 -7.01
C THR A 168 5.45 8.79 -6.47
N TRP A 169 6.29 8.19 -7.31
CA TRP A 169 7.23 7.14 -6.90
C TRP A 169 8.16 7.57 -5.76
N GLU A 170 8.62 8.82 -5.78
CA GLU A 170 9.44 9.39 -4.70
C GLU A 170 8.69 9.43 -3.37
N VAL A 171 7.43 9.87 -3.39
CA VAL A 171 6.58 9.98 -2.19
C VAL A 171 6.34 8.61 -1.56
N VAL A 172 6.05 7.58 -2.36
CA VAL A 172 5.84 6.23 -1.83
C VAL A 172 7.13 5.51 -1.46
N ASP A 173 8.26 5.76 -2.15
CA ASP A 173 9.58 5.21 -1.78
C ASP A 173 10.00 5.75 -0.41
N ARG A 174 9.81 7.06 -0.17
CA ARG A 174 10.16 7.69 1.11
C ARG A 174 9.41 7.08 2.29
N MET A 175 8.09 6.90 2.17
CA MET A 175 7.29 6.23 3.21
C MET A 175 7.72 4.78 3.38
N THR A 176 7.93 4.06 2.28
CA THR A 176 8.33 2.65 2.31
C THR A 176 9.68 2.45 3.00
N ARG A 177 10.69 3.26 2.67
CA ARG A 177 12.01 3.19 3.31
C ARG A 177 11.95 3.56 4.78
N LEU A 178 11.14 4.54 5.17
CA LEU A 178 10.93 4.84 6.57
C LEU A 178 10.41 3.62 7.35
N LEU A 179 9.48 2.86 6.76
CA LEU A 179 8.85 1.69 7.38
C LEU A 179 9.68 0.40 7.33
N LEU A 180 10.66 0.31 6.42
CA LEU A 180 11.51 -0.88 6.22
C LEU A 180 12.93 -0.71 6.76
N CYS A 181 13.46 0.50 6.70
CA CYS A 181 14.85 0.83 7.01
C CYS A 181 14.99 1.69 8.27
N GLY A 182 13.87 2.23 8.79
CA GLY A 182 13.88 3.09 9.96
C GLY A 182 14.30 2.34 11.24
N PRO A 183 14.73 3.07 12.28
CA PRO A 183 15.15 2.48 13.55
C PRO A 183 13.99 1.83 14.33
N HIS A 184 12.74 2.16 14.00
CA HIS A 184 11.54 1.69 14.69
C HIS A 184 10.58 1.05 13.68
N LEU A 185 10.69 -0.27 13.54
CA LEU A 185 9.91 -1.05 12.57
C LEU A 185 8.59 -1.53 13.20
N PRO A 186 7.43 -1.13 12.66
CA PRO A 186 6.15 -1.62 13.17
C PRO A 186 5.94 -3.09 12.79
N ALA A 187 5.41 -3.87 13.72
CA ALA A 187 5.01 -5.25 13.43
C ALA A 187 3.83 -5.33 12.46
N ARG A 188 2.92 -4.35 12.50
CA ARG A 188 1.75 -4.24 11.63
C ARG A 188 1.58 -2.81 11.17
N VAL A 189 1.42 -2.64 9.85
CA VAL A 189 1.33 -1.33 9.22
C VAL A 189 0.02 -1.22 8.44
N SER A 190 -0.64 -0.06 8.51
CA SER A 190 -1.66 0.30 7.54
C SER A 190 -1.34 1.62 6.84
N ILE A 191 -1.22 1.59 5.53
CA ILE A 191 -0.96 2.79 4.73
C ILE A 191 -2.29 3.49 4.46
N ALA A 192 -2.42 4.74 4.86
CA ALA A 192 -3.63 5.53 4.63
C ALA A 192 -3.48 6.33 3.32
N ALA A 193 -4.27 5.97 2.31
CA ALA A 193 -4.28 6.63 1.01
C ALA A 193 -5.59 7.35 0.76
N ARG A 194 -5.52 8.59 0.27
CA ARG A 194 -6.70 9.38 -0.10
C ARG A 194 -7.28 8.89 -1.40
N ALA A 195 -8.57 8.58 -1.43
CA ALA A 195 -9.25 7.97 -2.57
C ALA A 195 -9.08 8.79 -3.86
N SER A 196 -9.26 10.12 -3.79
CA SER A 196 -9.18 11.02 -4.94
C SER A 196 -7.81 11.06 -5.63
N MET A 197 -6.75 10.58 -4.99
CA MET A 197 -5.40 10.48 -5.57
C MET A 197 -5.11 9.14 -6.25
N LEU A 198 -5.96 8.14 -6.05
CA LEU A 198 -5.74 6.78 -6.54
C LEU A 198 -5.86 6.59 -8.06
N PRO A 199 -6.64 7.37 -8.84
CA PRO A 199 -6.76 7.14 -10.29
C PRO A 199 -5.41 7.07 -11.03
N ASN A 200 -4.40 7.81 -10.54
CA ASN A 200 -3.03 7.80 -11.07
C ASN A 200 -2.02 7.12 -10.14
N SER A 201 -2.48 6.48 -9.06
CA SER A 201 -1.61 5.95 -8.01
C SER A 201 -1.82 4.47 -7.68
N VAL A 202 -2.64 3.74 -8.44
CA VAL A 202 -2.89 2.30 -8.22
C VAL A 202 -1.58 1.50 -8.16
N ALA A 203 -0.66 1.73 -9.11
CA ALA A 203 0.63 1.02 -9.14
C ALA A 203 1.52 1.34 -7.93
N HIS A 204 1.46 2.58 -7.44
CA HIS A 204 2.24 3.07 -6.30
C HIS A 204 1.78 2.40 -5.00
N VAL A 205 0.48 2.44 -4.70
CA VAL A 205 -0.05 1.84 -3.46
C VAL A 205 0.00 0.32 -3.49
N SER A 206 -0.21 -0.30 -4.66
CA SER A 206 -0.07 -1.75 -4.81
C SER A 206 1.38 -2.19 -4.56
N TRP A 207 2.35 -1.43 -5.07
CA TRP A 207 3.77 -1.70 -4.82
C TRP A 207 4.12 -1.62 -3.33
N MET A 208 3.60 -0.64 -2.59
CA MET A 208 3.83 -0.56 -1.14
C MET A 208 3.31 -1.80 -0.40
N LEU A 209 2.14 -2.32 -0.77
CA LEU A 209 1.59 -3.55 -0.19
C LEU A 209 2.40 -4.81 -0.55
N ASP A 210 3.03 -4.82 -1.71
CA ASP A 210 3.88 -5.95 -2.11
C ASP A 210 5.21 -5.96 -1.34
N VAL A 211 5.79 -4.79 -1.06
CA VAL A 211 7.15 -4.68 -0.48
C VAL A 211 7.16 -4.56 1.03
N ILE A 212 6.09 -4.04 1.65
CA ILE A 212 5.98 -3.92 3.11
C ILE A 212 5.30 -5.17 3.67
N PRO A 213 6.00 -5.99 4.48
CA PRO A 213 5.42 -7.20 5.03
C PRO A 213 4.17 -6.92 5.86
N GLN A 214 3.12 -7.71 5.64
CA GLN A 214 1.86 -7.63 6.40
C GLN A 214 1.19 -6.24 6.37
N ALA A 215 1.49 -5.42 5.37
CA ALA A 215 0.84 -4.13 5.23
C ALA A 215 -0.64 -4.28 4.83
N SER A 216 -1.49 -3.44 5.39
CA SER A 216 -2.84 -3.16 4.90
C SER A 216 -2.92 -1.77 4.27
N LEU A 217 -4.00 -1.53 3.52
CA LEU A 217 -4.32 -0.24 2.92
C LEU A 217 -5.63 0.27 3.53
N SER A 218 -5.64 1.51 3.99
CA SER A 218 -6.84 2.23 4.40
C SER A 218 -7.12 3.34 3.40
N ILE A 219 -8.12 3.15 2.55
CA ILE A 219 -8.52 4.14 1.55
C ILE A 219 -9.52 5.09 2.21
N TRP A 220 -9.14 6.35 2.42
CA TRP A 220 -10.00 7.34 3.04
C TRP A 220 -10.47 8.42 2.05
N ALA A 221 -11.62 9.02 2.31
CA ALA A 221 -12.13 10.14 1.53
C ALA A 221 -12.87 11.15 2.42
N GLN A 222 -12.70 12.43 2.11
CA GLN A 222 -13.56 13.49 2.65
C GLN A 222 -14.87 13.57 1.85
N ASP A 223 -15.90 14.13 2.47
CA ASP A 223 -17.24 14.18 1.87
C ASP A 223 -17.26 14.95 0.53
N ASN A 224 -16.41 15.99 0.42
CA ASN A 224 -16.23 16.83 -0.77
C ASN A 224 -15.12 16.34 -1.72
N ASP A 225 -14.45 15.22 -1.43
CA ASP A 225 -13.46 14.66 -2.35
C ASP A 225 -14.18 14.13 -3.62
N PRO A 226 -13.53 14.24 -4.80
CA PRO A 226 -14.04 13.64 -6.03
C PRO A 226 -14.38 12.16 -5.86
N ARG A 227 -15.48 11.75 -6.48
CA ARG A 227 -15.92 10.35 -6.52
C ARG A 227 -15.04 9.58 -7.50
N VAL A 228 -14.49 8.43 -7.07
CA VAL A 228 -13.52 7.62 -7.84
C VAL A 228 -13.89 6.13 -7.84
N THR A 229 -15.19 5.84 -7.91
CA THR A 229 -15.75 4.49 -7.74
C THR A 229 -15.09 3.45 -8.66
N ASP A 230 -14.86 3.77 -9.94
CA ASP A 230 -14.18 2.87 -10.89
C ASP A 230 -12.78 2.45 -10.43
N THR A 231 -12.00 3.39 -9.88
CA THR A 231 -10.67 3.13 -9.34
C THR A 231 -10.74 2.25 -8.09
N LEU A 232 -11.73 2.46 -7.21
CA LEU A 232 -11.92 1.60 -6.03
C LEU A 232 -12.25 0.16 -6.43
N ILE A 233 -13.04 -0.02 -7.49
CA ILE A 233 -13.36 -1.31 -8.07
C ILE A 233 -12.13 -1.94 -8.74
N GLN A 234 -11.31 -1.15 -9.45
CA GLN A 234 -10.04 -1.62 -10.00
C GLN A 234 -9.12 -2.16 -8.90
N LEU A 235 -8.96 -1.43 -7.79
CA LEU A 235 -8.16 -1.87 -6.65
C LEU A 235 -8.73 -3.14 -6.01
N ARG A 236 -10.06 -3.25 -5.89
CA ARG A 236 -10.72 -4.44 -5.35
C ARG A 236 -10.49 -5.69 -6.21
N LYS A 237 -10.33 -5.53 -7.53
CA LYS A 237 -9.94 -6.63 -8.43
C LYS A 237 -8.47 -7.02 -8.27
N ALA A 238 -7.61 -6.04 -8.01
CA ALA A 238 -6.16 -6.23 -8.00
C ALA A 238 -5.58 -6.66 -6.64
N LEU A 239 -6.22 -6.29 -5.53
CA LEU A 239 -5.68 -6.44 -4.18
C LEU A 239 -6.47 -7.44 -3.33
N PRO A 240 -5.83 -8.13 -2.36
CA PRO A 240 -6.53 -9.04 -1.47
C PRO A 240 -7.60 -8.33 -0.64
N TRP A 241 -8.80 -8.89 -0.61
CA TRP A 241 -9.93 -8.30 0.10
C TRP A 241 -9.76 -8.21 1.61
N SER A 242 -8.84 -9.01 2.18
CA SER A 242 -8.56 -9.04 3.62
C SER A 242 -7.63 -7.95 4.12
N VAL A 243 -7.11 -7.10 3.23
CA VAL A 243 -6.13 -6.07 3.60
C VAL A 243 -6.50 -4.65 3.15
N VAL A 244 -7.66 -4.45 2.52
CA VAL A 244 -8.09 -3.14 2.02
C VAL A 244 -9.33 -2.65 2.76
N TYR A 245 -9.13 -1.71 3.66
CA TYR A 245 -10.17 -1.01 4.41
C TYR A 245 -10.61 0.23 3.64
N TYR A 246 -11.91 0.55 3.73
CA TYR A 246 -12.49 1.71 3.08
C TYR A 246 -13.10 2.63 4.15
N ASP A 247 -12.60 3.85 4.25
CA ASP A 247 -13.02 4.89 5.18
C ASP A 247 -13.67 6.03 4.37
N LEU A 248 -14.87 5.75 3.86
CA LEU A 248 -15.58 6.55 2.87
C LEU A 248 -16.76 7.30 3.51
N SER A 249 -17.14 8.44 2.93
CA SER A 249 -18.41 9.09 3.24
C SER A 249 -19.62 8.19 2.94
N GLU A 250 -20.78 8.47 3.53
CA GLU A 250 -21.99 7.65 3.31
C GLU A 250 -22.37 7.53 1.83
N GLU A 251 -22.27 8.63 1.08
CA GLU A 251 -22.56 8.66 -0.35
C GLU A 251 -21.55 7.85 -1.17
N GLN A 252 -20.24 8.08 -0.96
CA GLN A 252 -19.18 7.29 -1.61
C GLN A 252 -19.29 5.81 -1.28
N ARG A 253 -19.64 5.50 -0.02
CA ARG A 253 -19.88 4.14 0.42
C ARG A 253 -21.04 3.52 -0.35
N ALA A 254 -22.18 4.20 -0.45
CA ALA A 254 -23.35 3.68 -1.16
C ALA A 254 -23.05 3.42 -2.65
N GLU A 255 -22.24 4.26 -3.30
CA GLU A 255 -21.76 4.02 -4.67
C GLU A 255 -20.84 2.80 -4.75
N PHE A 256 -19.84 2.72 -3.88
CA PHE A 256 -18.90 1.61 -3.84
C PHE A 256 -19.60 0.27 -3.59
N GLU A 257 -20.54 0.21 -2.65
CA GLU A 257 -21.31 -1.01 -2.35
C GLU A 257 -22.14 -1.46 -3.56
N ARG A 258 -22.83 -0.55 -4.25
CA ARG A 258 -23.57 -0.88 -5.47
C ARG A 258 -22.65 -1.40 -6.58
N ALA A 259 -21.47 -0.82 -6.72
CA ALA A 259 -20.52 -1.23 -7.74
C ALA A 259 -19.81 -2.56 -7.40
N LYS A 260 -19.60 -2.87 -6.11
CA LYS A 260 -18.83 -4.05 -5.69
C LYS A 260 -19.58 -5.37 -5.82
N GLU A 261 -20.91 -5.36 -5.85
CA GLU A 261 -21.76 -6.56 -5.99
C GLU A 261 -21.45 -7.37 -7.25
N ASN A 262 -20.95 -6.72 -8.30
CA ASN A 262 -20.65 -7.33 -9.60
C ASN A 262 -19.16 -7.65 -9.82
N VAL A 263 -18.36 -7.65 -8.75
CA VAL A 263 -16.91 -7.85 -8.86
C VAL A 263 -16.54 -9.27 -8.47
N ALA A 264 -16.18 -10.08 -9.45
CA ALA A 264 -15.49 -11.34 -9.19
C ALA A 264 -14.09 -11.06 -8.65
N TYR A 265 -13.71 -11.72 -7.56
CA TYR A 265 -12.32 -11.72 -7.11
C TYR A 265 -11.49 -12.49 -8.13
N GLU A 266 -10.63 -11.78 -8.84
CA GLU A 266 -9.64 -12.38 -9.73
C GLU A 266 -8.25 -12.12 -9.16
N PRO A 267 -7.84 -12.83 -8.08
CA PRO A 267 -6.47 -12.73 -7.61
C PRO A 267 -5.57 -13.14 -8.78
N GLU A 268 -4.65 -12.26 -9.18
CA GLU A 268 -3.78 -12.55 -10.32
C GLU A 268 -3.03 -13.86 -10.09
N ARG A 269 -3.35 -14.86 -10.91
CA ARG A 269 -2.99 -16.25 -10.59
C ARG A 269 -1.57 -16.64 -11.01
N THR A 270 -0.96 -15.97 -11.98
CA THR A 270 0.35 -16.38 -12.56
C THR A 270 1.00 -15.27 -13.37
N GLY A 271 2.34 -15.34 -13.57
CA GLY A 271 3.07 -14.52 -14.55
C GLY A 271 3.70 -13.23 -14.00
N HIS A 272 3.96 -13.15 -12.70
CA HIS A 272 4.66 -12.00 -12.15
C HIS A 272 6.13 -11.96 -12.61
N PRO A 273 6.66 -10.77 -12.97
CA PRO A 273 8.07 -10.59 -13.26
C PRO A 273 8.95 -11.09 -12.10
N VAL A 274 9.96 -11.89 -12.44
CA VAL A 274 11.00 -12.29 -11.48
C VAL A 274 12.18 -11.34 -11.63
N TRP A 275 12.37 -10.48 -10.62
CA TRP A 275 13.47 -9.53 -10.56
C TRP A 275 14.73 -10.16 -9.99
N ASP A 276 15.84 -10.00 -10.71
CA ASP A 276 17.19 -10.24 -10.23
C ASP A 276 17.83 -8.88 -9.92
N LEU A 277 17.93 -8.59 -8.63
CA LEU A 277 18.37 -7.30 -8.10
C LEU A 277 19.75 -7.43 -7.47
N PRO A 278 20.60 -6.39 -7.58
CA PRO A 278 21.91 -6.37 -6.96
C PRO A 278 21.87 -6.70 -5.45
N GLY A 279 22.85 -7.49 -5.00
CA GLY A 279 22.97 -7.93 -3.61
C GLY A 279 23.42 -6.82 -2.63
N VAL A 280 23.26 -7.11 -1.34
CA VAL A 280 23.62 -6.33 -0.13
C VAL A 280 24.07 -4.88 -0.39
N VAL A 281 23.09 -4.00 -0.58
CA VAL A 281 23.26 -2.56 -0.49
C VAL A 281 22.63 -2.09 0.83
N ALA A 282 23.12 -1.00 1.42
CA ALA A 282 22.45 -0.34 2.54
C ALA A 282 20.95 -0.16 2.22
N CYS A 283 20.08 -0.31 3.22
CA CYS A 283 18.63 -0.40 3.01
C CYS A 283 18.09 0.80 2.20
N GLU A 284 18.64 2.00 2.39
CA GLU A 284 18.28 3.22 1.65
C GLU A 284 18.64 3.20 0.16
N GLN A 285 19.65 2.42 -0.22
CA GLN A 285 20.17 2.30 -1.58
C GLN A 285 19.82 0.97 -2.23
N ARG A 286 19.01 0.14 -1.54
CA ARG A 286 18.55 -1.13 -2.07
C ARG A 286 17.38 -0.91 -3.05
N PRO A 287 17.41 -1.55 -4.24
CA PRO A 287 16.23 -1.67 -5.08
C PRO A 287 15.13 -2.47 -4.39
N LEU A 288 13.88 -2.06 -4.59
CA LEU A 288 12.72 -2.68 -3.93
C LEU A 288 11.70 -3.11 -4.99
N ALA A 289 11.54 -4.43 -5.15
CA ALA A 289 10.62 -5.02 -6.11
C ALA A 289 9.36 -5.54 -5.42
N GLY A 290 8.20 -5.07 -5.89
CA GLY A 290 6.92 -5.70 -5.69
C GLY A 290 6.58 -6.66 -6.84
N ARG A 291 5.32 -7.08 -6.94
CA ARG A 291 4.89 -8.09 -7.92
C ARG A 291 4.95 -7.59 -9.35
N ARG A 292 4.71 -6.30 -9.60
CA ARG A 292 4.64 -5.71 -10.95
C ARG A 292 5.33 -4.36 -11.09
N SER A 293 6.01 -3.96 -10.03
CA SER A 293 6.66 -2.67 -9.94
C SER A 293 7.97 -2.84 -9.19
N VAL A 294 8.99 -2.10 -9.59
CA VAL A 294 10.27 -2.04 -8.89
C VAL A 294 10.74 -0.59 -8.89
N ILE A 295 11.36 -0.18 -7.79
CA ILE A 295 12.18 1.02 -7.76
C ILE A 295 13.63 0.57 -7.84
N LEU A 296 14.26 0.85 -8.98
CA LEU A 296 15.67 0.61 -9.24
C LEU A 296 16.51 1.73 -8.64
N LYS A 297 17.77 1.39 -8.31
CA LYS A 297 18.80 2.31 -7.85
C LYS A 297 19.97 2.30 -8.84
N GLU A 298 21.08 2.97 -8.56
CA GLU A 298 22.21 3.15 -9.50
C GLU A 298 22.78 1.84 -10.07
N GLN A 299 22.76 0.76 -9.29
CA GLN A 299 23.22 -0.56 -9.74
C GLN A 299 22.25 -1.22 -10.74
N GLY A 300 21.06 -0.64 -10.93
CA GLY A 300 20.02 -1.13 -11.80
C GLY A 300 19.37 -2.42 -11.27
N GLY A 301 18.89 -3.22 -12.20
CA GLY A 301 18.28 -4.52 -11.93
C GLY A 301 17.96 -5.22 -13.23
N SER A 302 17.66 -6.50 -13.18
CA SER A 302 17.21 -7.23 -14.37
C SER A 302 15.96 -8.01 -14.09
N ILE A 303 15.16 -8.23 -15.14
CA ILE A 303 14.03 -9.14 -15.10
C ILE A 303 14.40 -10.40 -15.88
N ARG A 304 14.19 -11.56 -15.28
CA ARG A 304 14.28 -12.84 -15.98
C ARG A 304 13.00 -13.08 -16.75
N LEU A 305 13.12 -13.25 -18.06
CA LEU A 305 11.99 -13.59 -18.93
C LEU A 305 11.78 -15.11 -18.89
N PRO A 306 10.51 -15.59 -18.89
CA PRO A 306 10.21 -17.02 -18.99
C PRO A 306 10.79 -17.65 -20.26
N ALA A 307 10.90 -18.98 -20.29
CA ALA A 307 11.42 -19.69 -21.47
C ALA A 307 10.55 -19.47 -22.71
N ALA A 308 9.23 -19.49 -22.53
CA ALA A 308 8.25 -19.09 -23.53
C ALA A 308 7.70 -17.71 -23.16
N TRP A 309 7.94 -16.71 -24.00
CA TRP A 309 7.33 -15.39 -23.85
C TRP A 309 7.16 -14.75 -25.22
N LYS A 310 6.08 -13.98 -25.40
CA LYS A 310 5.80 -13.20 -26.62
C LYS A 310 5.98 -11.71 -26.41
N HIS A 311 5.47 -11.18 -25.30
CA HIS A 311 5.56 -9.76 -25.01
C HIS A 311 6.04 -9.50 -23.59
N PHE A 312 6.99 -8.57 -23.47
CA PHE A 312 7.26 -7.83 -22.25
C PHE A 312 6.71 -6.42 -22.44
N ARG A 313 5.97 -5.92 -21.45
CA ARG A 313 5.45 -4.55 -21.43
C ARG A 313 5.76 -3.92 -20.08
N ALA A 314 6.24 -2.68 -20.09
CA ALA A 314 6.44 -1.91 -18.88
C ALA A 314 6.24 -0.42 -19.13
N ARG A 315 5.85 0.28 -18.07
CA ARG A 315 6.01 1.73 -17.97
C ARG A 315 7.24 2.02 -17.12
N ILE A 316 7.98 3.04 -17.49
CA ILE A 316 9.23 3.44 -16.85
C ILE A 316 9.12 4.93 -16.53
N ASP A 317 9.24 5.27 -15.25
CA ASP A 317 9.33 6.65 -14.77
C ASP A 317 10.81 6.99 -14.57
N THR A 318 11.32 7.84 -15.46
CA THR A 318 12.68 8.38 -15.45
C THR A 318 12.69 9.86 -15.09
N SER A 319 11.65 10.38 -14.44
CA SER A 319 11.53 11.80 -14.11
C SER A 319 12.71 12.33 -13.28
N ARG A 320 13.32 11.46 -12.46
CA ARG A 320 14.52 11.77 -11.67
C ARG A 320 15.83 11.44 -12.38
N SER A 321 15.94 10.27 -13.01
CA SER A 321 17.18 9.84 -13.67
C SER A 321 17.42 10.50 -15.02
N LYS A 322 16.35 10.97 -15.68
CA LYS A 322 16.29 11.50 -17.05
C LYS A 322 16.76 10.55 -18.15
N THR A 323 17.31 9.40 -17.79
CA THR A 323 17.85 8.41 -18.72
C THR A 323 17.74 7.01 -18.15
N ILE A 324 17.56 6.05 -19.04
CA ILE A 324 17.62 4.62 -18.71
C ILE A 324 18.19 3.87 -19.90
N SER A 325 19.01 2.86 -19.63
CA SER A 325 19.52 1.93 -20.64
C SER A 325 18.95 0.53 -20.41
N LEU A 326 18.40 -0.03 -21.49
CA LEU A 326 17.91 -1.41 -21.56
C LEU A 326 18.97 -2.26 -22.23
N HIS A 327 19.28 -3.43 -21.67
CA HIS A 327 20.30 -4.33 -22.19
C HIS A 327 19.77 -5.76 -22.32
N MET A 328 20.17 -6.43 -23.40
CA MET A 328 19.97 -7.87 -23.59
C MET A 328 21.21 -8.46 -24.26
N GLY A 329 21.98 -9.23 -23.49
CA GLY A 329 23.32 -9.66 -23.90
C GLY A 329 24.24 -8.46 -24.15
N SER A 330 24.87 -8.40 -25.32
CA SER A 330 25.70 -7.27 -25.76
C SER A 330 24.91 -6.11 -26.37
N ASN A 331 23.60 -6.29 -26.60
CA ASN A 331 22.77 -5.27 -27.23
C ASN A 331 22.21 -4.30 -26.20
N SER A 332 22.04 -3.04 -26.58
CA SER A 332 21.45 -2.02 -25.71
C SER A 332 20.60 -0.99 -26.44
N LEU A 333 19.73 -0.33 -25.67
CA LEU A 333 18.94 0.82 -26.07
C LEU A 333 18.88 1.81 -24.92
N THR A 334 19.42 3.02 -25.12
CA THR A 334 19.35 4.12 -24.16
C THR A 334 18.23 5.07 -24.53
N LEU A 335 17.41 5.43 -23.54
CA LEU A 335 16.26 6.32 -23.66
C LEU A 335 16.49 7.55 -22.79
N ASN A 336 16.23 8.75 -23.32
CA ASN A 336 16.40 10.02 -22.61
C ASN A 336 15.06 10.79 -22.58
N GLY A 337 14.57 11.07 -21.38
CA GLY A 337 13.25 11.69 -21.15
C GLY A 337 12.72 11.39 -19.75
N ASP A 338 11.48 11.77 -19.49
CA ASP A 338 10.88 11.68 -18.16
C ASP A 338 10.06 10.41 -17.93
N CYS A 339 9.55 9.80 -19.00
CA CYS A 339 8.75 8.60 -18.90
C CYS A 339 8.66 7.88 -20.24
N PHE A 340 8.70 6.54 -20.18
CA PHE A 340 8.59 5.68 -21.35
C PHE A 340 7.61 4.54 -21.15
N TYR A 341 6.90 4.20 -22.21
CA TYR A 341 6.31 2.88 -22.39
C TYR A 341 7.23 2.03 -23.24
N VAL A 342 7.56 0.84 -22.77
CA VAL A 342 8.47 -0.09 -23.45
C VAL A 342 7.73 -1.39 -23.73
N ILE A 343 7.81 -1.83 -24.99
CA ILE A 343 7.33 -3.14 -25.42
C ILE A 343 8.50 -3.87 -26.06
N ALA A 344 8.86 -5.03 -25.50
CA ALA A 344 9.71 -5.99 -26.19
C ALA A 344 8.83 -7.10 -26.75
N ARG A 345 9.01 -7.44 -28.03
CA ARG A 345 8.32 -8.53 -28.73
C ARG A 345 9.34 -9.61 -29.09
N ASN A 346 9.11 -10.82 -28.60
CA ASN A 346 9.90 -11.98 -28.97
C ASN A 346 9.30 -12.60 -30.24
N THR A 347 10.08 -12.66 -31.31
CA THR A 347 9.68 -13.27 -32.58
C THR A 347 10.46 -14.56 -32.82
N ALA A 348 10.25 -15.20 -33.97
CA ALA A 348 11.01 -16.41 -34.33
C ALA A 348 12.50 -16.13 -34.62
N THR A 349 12.86 -14.89 -34.98
CA THR A 349 14.21 -14.55 -35.46
C THR A 349 14.90 -13.45 -34.66
N ALA A 350 14.13 -12.60 -33.96
CA ALA A 350 14.66 -11.47 -33.21
C ALA A 350 13.77 -11.04 -32.04
N VAL A 351 14.33 -10.26 -31.13
CA VAL A 351 13.61 -9.49 -30.14
C VAL A 351 13.53 -8.05 -30.60
N ILE A 352 12.32 -7.53 -30.79
CA ILE A 352 12.08 -6.14 -31.20
C ILE A 352 11.69 -5.33 -29.97
N VAL A 353 12.51 -4.35 -29.60
CA VAL A 353 12.24 -3.43 -28.49
C VAL A 353 11.84 -2.07 -29.04
N SER A 354 10.63 -1.65 -28.71
CA SER A 354 10.07 -0.35 -29.08
C SER A 354 9.73 0.44 -27.82
N ALA A 355 10.02 1.74 -27.87
CA ALA A 355 9.72 2.67 -26.80
C ALA A 355 8.91 3.87 -27.31
N TRP A 356 8.00 4.35 -26.47
CA TRP A 356 7.21 5.56 -26.68
C TRP A 356 7.36 6.48 -25.48
N GLN A 357 7.48 7.78 -25.69
CA GLN A 357 7.40 8.74 -24.58
C GLN A 357 5.98 8.75 -24.00
N CYS A 358 5.86 8.85 -22.68
CA CYS A 358 4.55 8.92 -22.05
C CYS A 358 3.86 10.25 -22.37
N VAL A 359 2.59 10.20 -22.75
CA VAL A 359 1.73 11.38 -22.88
C VAL A 359 0.73 11.37 -21.73
N GLY A 360 1.06 12.10 -20.65
CA GLY A 360 0.27 12.13 -19.42
C GLY A 360 0.28 10.82 -18.60
N TYR A 361 -0.52 10.76 -17.54
CA TYR A 361 -0.61 9.58 -16.67
C TYR A 361 -1.57 8.49 -17.17
N HIS A 362 -2.58 8.83 -17.98
CA HIS A 362 -3.64 7.91 -18.41
C HIS A 362 -3.48 7.38 -19.84
N THR A 363 -2.25 7.26 -20.33
CA THR A 363 -2.07 6.88 -21.73
C THR A 363 -2.47 5.41 -21.94
N ASN A 364 -3.52 5.20 -22.74
CA ASN A 364 -3.99 3.86 -23.07
C ASN A 364 -2.92 3.14 -23.92
N LEU A 365 -2.37 2.06 -23.35
CA LEU A 365 -1.29 1.26 -23.97
C LEU A 365 -1.65 0.75 -25.37
N THR A 366 -2.92 0.42 -25.63
CA THR A 366 -3.36 -0.02 -26.97
C THR A 366 -3.33 1.12 -27.98
N MET A 367 -3.75 2.33 -27.59
CA MET A 367 -3.71 3.51 -28.47
C MET A 367 -2.28 3.99 -28.73
N LEU A 368 -1.40 3.97 -27.72
CA LEU A 368 0.01 4.32 -27.87
C LEU A 368 0.76 3.38 -28.81
N SER A 369 0.52 2.07 -28.70
CA SER A 369 1.21 1.09 -29.54
C SER A 369 0.84 1.17 -31.02
N ALA A 370 -0.19 1.97 -31.37
CA ALA A 370 -0.61 2.24 -32.74
C ALA A 370 0.09 3.48 -33.36
N SER A 371 0.78 4.31 -32.56
CA SER A 371 1.59 5.42 -33.06
C SER A 371 3.04 5.02 -33.29
N GLU A 372 3.79 5.81 -34.06
CA GLU A 372 5.22 5.55 -34.27
C GLU A 372 6.01 5.61 -32.95
N PRO A 373 6.91 4.64 -32.70
CA PRO A 373 7.75 4.63 -31.51
C PRO A 373 8.84 5.70 -31.59
N SER A 374 9.15 6.31 -30.45
CA SER A 374 10.26 7.28 -30.34
C SER A 374 11.63 6.61 -30.47
N ALA A 375 11.72 5.30 -30.19
CA ALA A 375 12.89 4.50 -30.49
C ALA A 375 12.50 3.05 -30.78
N THR A 376 13.18 2.41 -31.74
CA THR A 376 13.07 0.96 -31.98
C THR A 376 14.45 0.36 -32.24
N ARG A 377 14.68 -0.82 -31.67
CA ARG A 377 15.86 -1.65 -31.89
C ARG A 377 15.45 -3.10 -32.06
N GLU A 378 16.13 -3.77 -32.98
CA GLU A 378 16.01 -5.21 -33.19
C GLU A 378 17.29 -5.88 -32.68
N TRP A 379 17.13 -6.90 -31.85
CA TRP A 379 18.23 -7.66 -31.27
C TRP A 379 18.13 -9.13 -31.70
N PRO A 380 19.24 -9.77 -32.09
CA PRO A 380 19.23 -11.19 -32.42
C PRO A 380 18.82 -12.03 -31.21
N ILE A 381 18.14 -13.16 -31.44
CA ILE A 381 17.80 -14.11 -30.37
C ILE A 381 19.09 -14.67 -29.78
N VAL A 382 19.23 -14.53 -28.47
CA VAL A 382 20.33 -15.12 -27.71
C VAL A 382 19.90 -16.50 -27.22
N PRO A 383 20.67 -17.58 -27.48
CA PRO A 383 20.37 -18.90 -26.93
C PRO A 383 20.40 -18.89 -25.39
N GLY A 384 19.39 -19.52 -24.76
CA GLY A 384 19.31 -19.66 -23.30
C GLY A 384 18.31 -18.70 -22.64
N PRO A 385 18.26 -18.66 -21.28
CA PRO A 385 17.35 -17.81 -20.55
C PRO A 385 17.66 -16.33 -20.82
N MET A 386 16.66 -15.59 -21.32
CA MET A 386 16.80 -14.17 -21.61
C MET A 386 16.54 -13.33 -20.36
N SER A 387 17.38 -12.32 -20.14
CA SER A 387 17.19 -11.29 -19.13
C SER A 387 17.17 -9.92 -19.78
N LEU A 388 16.19 -9.10 -19.43
CA LEU A 388 16.19 -7.68 -19.78
C LEU A 388 16.77 -6.91 -18.58
N ARG A 389 17.97 -6.35 -18.76
CA ARG A 389 18.64 -5.57 -17.72
C ARG A 389 18.36 -4.09 -17.91
N PHE A 390 18.05 -3.43 -16.81
CA PHE A 390 17.82 -2.00 -16.69
C PHE A 390 19.02 -1.39 -15.96
N GLN A 391 19.64 -0.40 -16.57
CA GLN A 391 20.70 0.40 -15.97
C GLN A 391 20.26 1.85 -15.94
N THR A 392 20.42 2.49 -14.80
CA THR A 392 19.98 3.86 -14.56
C THR A 392 21.01 4.57 -13.68
N PRO A 393 21.30 5.86 -13.90
CA PRO A 393 22.24 6.60 -13.07
C PRO A 393 21.72 6.87 -11.66
N THR A 394 20.40 6.88 -11.46
CA THR A 394 19.74 7.19 -10.17
C THR A 394 18.40 6.45 -10.06
N ASP A 395 17.62 6.74 -9.02
CA ASP A 395 16.31 6.15 -8.78
C ASP A 395 15.40 6.17 -10.01
N THR A 396 14.82 5.02 -10.35
CA THR A 396 13.93 4.87 -11.51
C THR A 396 12.88 3.81 -11.22
N ALA A 397 11.62 4.13 -11.43
CA ALA A 397 10.55 3.16 -11.24
C ALA A 397 10.21 2.47 -12.56
N VAL A 398 10.18 1.13 -12.54
CA VAL A 398 9.67 0.30 -13.64
C VAL A 398 8.41 -0.38 -13.13
N TYR A 399 7.27 -0.14 -13.75
CA TYR A 399 5.96 -0.50 -13.20
C TYR A 399 4.95 -0.86 -14.29
N LEU A 400 3.80 -1.39 -13.85
CA LEU A 400 2.81 -2.01 -14.75
C LEU A 400 3.50 -3.03 -15.67
N VAL A 401 4.34 -3.88 -15.07
CA VAL A 401 5.13 -4.86 -15.78
C VAL A 401 4.28 -6.10 -16.06
N TYR A 402 4.22 -6.48 -17.34
CA TYR A 402 3.53 -7.66 -17.83
C TYR A 402 4.46 -8.48 -18.70
N VAL A 403 4.47 -9.79 -18.47
CA VAL A 403 5.14 -10.77 -19.33
C VAL A 403 4.12 -11.84 -19.69
N ASN A 404 3.87 -12.06 -20.98
CA ASN A 404 2.93 -13.07 -21.44
C ASN A 404 3.57 -14.08 -22.39
N GLU A 405 2.99 -15.28 -22.43
CA GLU A 405 3.40 -16.39 -23.30
C GLU A 405 2.79 -16.33 -24.70
#